data_AF-A0A0T0PXA9-F1
#
_entry.id   AF-A0A0T0PXA9-F1
#
_cell.length_a   1.000
_cell.length_b   1.000
_cell.length_c   1.000
_cell.angle_alpha   90.00
_cell.angle_beta   90.00
_cell.angle_gamma   90.00
#
_symmetry.space_group_name_H-M   'P 1'
#
loop_
_entity.id
_entity.type
_entity.pdbx_description
1 polymer ?
#
loop_
_entity_poly.entity_id
_entity_poly.type
_entity_poly.pdbx_seq_one_letter_code
_entity_poly.pdbx_strand_id
1 'polypeptide(L)'
;MPNFSMILNDDGSVRQLLRDGEPYDRAIRLEPAYAIVSTYFRLSASNIAGLAGAADDELRRFHGIQAFLMALTGVEAFTNVFFTLRARETGDDALKAIVDAKKGSLLARLERCVERAFAASLDDQEALIGRLRELFAMRAQIVHPRWDPASATIGGFIPLHIDGLSMNFQSSFEDERLCREAFLWCLLLVIRVAKAAGAGDVAAFCRFWTGQENVSEEAVLRQLGLGADDAPGG
;
A
#
# COMPACT_ATOMS: atom_id res chain seq x y z
N MET A 1 9.38 -21.95 8.35
CA MET A 1 7.95 -21.58 8.43
C MET A 1 7.31 -22.50 9.44
N PRO A 2 6.40 -22.02 10.31
CA PRO A 2 5.66 -22.91 11.19
C PRO A 2 4.92 -23.94 10.35
N ASN A 3 5.14 -25.23 10.63
CA ASN A 3 4.43 -26.32 9.99
C ASN A 3 3.21 -26.65 10.84
N PHE A 4 2.02 -26.61 10.23
CA PHE A 4 0.81 -27.11 10.86
C PHE A 4 0.45 -28.46 10.28
N SER A 5 0.26 -29.44 11.17
CA SER A 5 -0.22 -30.78 10.81
C SER A 5 -1.43 -31.16 11.66
N MET A 6 -2.21 -32.10 11.16
CA MET A 6 -3.43 -32.57 11.83
C MET A 6 -3.26 -34.05 12.16
N ILE A 7 -3.47 -34.41 13.42
CA ILE A 7 -3.69 -35.79 13.82
C ILE A 7 -5.18 -36.07 13.64
N LEU A 8 -5.51 -37.07 12.84
CA LEU A 8 -6.88 -37.50 12.59
C LEU A 8 -7.23 -38.72 13.46
N ASN A 9 -8.51 -38.86 13.79
CA ASN A 9 -9.07 -40.10 14.30
C ASN A 9 -9.30 -41.10 13.15
N ASP A 10 -9.62 -42.36 13.48
CA ASP A 10 -9.91 -43.41 12.50
C ASP A 10 -11.14 -43.11 11.62
N ASP A 11 -12.04 -42.25 12.09
CA ASP A 11 -13.21 -41.75 11.37
C ASP A 11 -12.91 -40.54 10.46
N GLY A 12 -11.66 -40.09 10.42
CA GLY A 12 -11.21 -38.93 9.65
C GLY A 12 -11.47 -37.57 10.30
N SER A 13 -12.06 -37.52 11.51
CA SER A 13 -12.22 -36.28 12.26
C SER A 13 -10.88 -35.78 12.82
N VAL A 14 -10.74 -34.46 12.99
CA VAL A 14 -9.52 -33.87 13.55
C VAL A 14 -9.47 -34.14 15.05
N ARG A 15 -8.49 -34.93 15.49
CA ARG A 15 -8.21 -35.18 16.91
C ARG A 15 -7.42 -34.04 17.53
N GLN A 16 -6.39 -33.58 16.85
CA GLN A 16 -5.44 -32.61 17.39
C GLN A 16 -4.71 -31.86 16.28
N LEU A 17 -4.52 -30.56 16.48
CA LEU A 17 -3.65 -29.75 15.64
C LEU A 17 -2.26 -29.71 16.26
N LEU A 18 -1.24 -29.82 15.42
CA LEU A 18 0.16 -29.65 15.83
C LEU A 18 0.73 -28.41 15.15
N ARG A 19 1.57 -27.67 15.86
CA ARG A 19 2.43 -26.62 15.32
C ARG A 19 3.88 -27.01 15.58
N ASP A 20 4.64 -27.22 14.51
CA ASP A 20 6.05 -27.63 14.58
C ASP A 20 6.26 -28.91 15.40
N GLY A 21 5.28 -29.82 15.38
CA GLY A 21 5.27 -31.09 16.11
C GLY A 21 4.63 -31.04 17.50
N GLU A 22 4.37 -29.84 18.03
CA GLU A 22 3.80 -29.65 19.37
C GLU A 22 2.28 -29.43 19.34
N PRO A 23 1.52 -29.93 20.34
CA PRO A 23 0.11 -29.62 20.52
C PRO A 23 -0.24 -28.14 20.34
N TYR A 24 -1.24 -27.87 19.51
CA TYR A 24 -1.75 -26.52 19.26
C TYR A 24 -3.24 -26.43 19.59
N ASP A 25 -3.54 -25.75 20.70
CA ASP A 25 -4.88 -25.81 21.34
C ASP A 25 -5.82 -24.67 20.91
N ARG A 26 -5.44 -23.92 19.87
CA ARG A 26 -6.21 -22.78 19.37
C ARG A 26 -6.76 -23.06 17.98
N ALA A 27 -7.87 -22.41 17.64
CA ALA A 27 -8.36 -22.40 16.26
C ALA A 27 -7.30 -21.81 15.33
N ILE A 28 -7.05 -22.49 14.21
CA ILE A 28 -6.18 -22.01 13.15
C ILE A 28 -7.05 -21.37 12.07
N ARG A 29 -6.73 -20.13 11.71
CA ARG A 29 -7.24 -19.46 10.51
C ARG A 29 -6.08 -19.24 9.55
N LEU A 30 -6.02 -20.05 8.51
CA LEU A 30 -5.04 -19.89 7.43
C LEU A 30 -5.69 -19.07 6.31
N GLU A 31 -5.01 -18.03 5.87
CA GLU A 31 -5.42 -17.23 4.73
C GLU A 31 -4.36 -17.34 3.62
N PRO A 32 -4.77 -17.31 2.35
CA PRO A 32 -3.81 -17.22 1.25
C PRO A 32 -2.91 -16.01 1.39
N ALA A 33 -1.65 -16.11 0.97
CA ALA A 33 -0.67 -15.04 1.17
C ALA A 33 -1.09 -13.70 0.54
N TYR A 34 -1.83 -13.71 -0.57
CA TYR A 34 -2.34 -12.49 -1.21
C TYR A 34 -3.41 -11.77 -0.38
N ALA A 35 -4.09 -12.46 0.55
CA ALA A 35 -5.18 -11.90 1.35
C ALA A 35 -4.71 -10.69 2.17
N ILE A 36 -3.48 -10.73 2.69
CA ILE A 36 -2.89 -9.61 3.44
C ILE A 36 -2.81 -8.33 2.59
N VAL A 37 -2.46 -8.46 1.31
CA VAL A 37 -2.37 -7.32 0.38
C VAL A 37 -3.76 -6.75 0.13
N SER A 38 -4.72 -7.62 -0.19
CA SER A 38 -6.10 -7.21 -0.46
C SER A 38 -6.77 -6.55 0.75
N THR A 39 -6.42 -6.98 1.97
CA THR A 39 -6.94 -6.38 3.20
C THR A 39 -6.52 -4.93 3.32
N TYR A 40 -5.25 -4.61 3.10
CA TYR A 40 -4.76 -3.24 3.20
C TYR A 40 -5.37 -2.32 2.12
N PHE A 41 -5.43 -2.75 0.87
CA PHE A 41 -6.07 -1.95 -0.18
C PHE A 41 -7.58 -1.76 0.07
N ARG A 42 -8.31 -2.78 0.54
CA ARG A 42 -9.73 -2.64 0.91
C ARG A 42 -9.94 -1.70 2.09
N LEU A 43 -9.10 -1.78 3.12
CA LEU A 43 -9.15 -0.84 4.24
C LEU A 43 -8.87 0.59 3.77
N SER A 44 -7.92 0.77 2.85
CA SER A 44 -7.64 2.08 2.26
C SER A 44 -8.87 2.64 1.52
N ALA A 45 -9.44 1.87 0.60
CA ALA A 45 -10.64 2.26 -0.15
C ALA A 45 -11.83 2.55 0.77
N SER A 46 -12.06 1.73 1.81
CA SER A 46 -13.12 1.94 2.79
C SER A 46 -12.94 3.24 3.58
N ASN A 47 -11.70 3.61 3.91
CA ASN A 47 -11.42 4.86 4.61
C ASN A 47 -11.55 6.08 3.68
N ILE A 48 -11.19 5.96 2.39
CA ILE A 48 -11.47 7.00 1.39
C ILE A 48 -12.98 7.23 1.27
N ALA A 49 -13.78 6.16 1.25
CA ALA A 49 -15.23 6.30 1.28
C ALA A 49 -15.73 6.97 2.58
N GLY A 50 -15.08 6.67 3.72
CA GLY A 50 -15.38 7.29 5.01
C GLY A 50 -15.11 8.80 5.08
N LEU A 51 -14.09 9.29 4.37
CA LEU A 51 -13.76 10.72 4.29
C LEU A 51 -14.95 11.57 3.79
N ALA A 52 -15.67 11.10 2.77
CA ALA A 52 -16.79 11.83 2.18
C ALA A 52 -18.03 11.91 3.10
N GLY A 53 -18.15 10.97 4.05
CA GLY A 53 -19.29 10.87 4.97
C GLY A 53 -18.99 11.32 6.40
N ALA A 54 -17.78 11.81 6.68
CA ALA A 54 -17.36 12.17 8.02
C ALA A 54 -18.02 13.48 8.50
N ALA A 55 -18.41 13.49 9.77
CA ALA A 55 -19.18 14.58 10.38
C ALA A 55 -18.35 15.82 10.72
N ASP A 56 -17.05 15.64 10.96
CA ASP A 56 -16.11 16.70 11.36
C ASP A 56 -14.69 16.42 10.85
N ASP A 57 -13.84 17.44 10.97
CA ASP A 57 -12.46 17.40 10.48
C ASP A 57 -11.59 16.39 11.23
N GLU A 58 -11.88 16.07 12.50
CA GLU A 58 -11.14 15.07 13.25
C GLU A 58 -11.38 13.67 12.68
N LEU A 59 -12.64 13.33 12.41
CA LEU A 59 -13.00 12.05 11.81
C LEU A 59 -12.53 11.97 10.35
N ARG A 60 -12.58 13.07 9.60
CA ARG A 60 -11.97 13.16 8.26
C ARG A 60 -10.48 12.85 8.33
N ARG A 61 -9.76 13.49 9.25
CA ARG A 61 -8.34 13.28 9.45
C ARG A 61 -8.04 11.82 9.82
N PHE A 62 -8.81 11.23 10.72
CA PHE A 62 -8.68 9.82 11.08
C PHE A 62 -8.80 8.93 9.84
N HIS A 63 -9.88 9.09 9.07
CA HIS A 63 -10.08 8.32 7.84
C HIS A 63 -8.97 8.57 6.83
N GLY A 64 -8.55 9.81 6.60
CA GLY A 64 -7.48 10.12 5.65
C GLY A 64 -6.13 9.53 6.03
N ILE A 65 -5.72 9.64 7.30
CA ILE A 65 -4.49 9.01 7.79
C ILE A 65 -4.56 7.49 7.60
N GLN A 66 -5.68 6.86 7.97
CA GLN A 66 -5.86 5.41 7.80
C GLN A 66 -5.84 5.02 6.32
N ALA A 67 -6.55 5.74 5.46
CA ALA A 67 -6.55 5.52 4.02
C ALA A 67 -5.13 5.55 3.44
N PHE A 68 -4.39 6.60 3.77
CA PHE A 68 -3.03 6.83 3.30
C PHE A 68 -2.05 5.74 3.77
N LEU A 69 -2.05 5.44 5.07
CA LEU A 69 -1.18 4.42 5.65
C LEU A 69 -1.48 3.03 5.08
N MET A 70 -2.76 2.66 4.96
CA MET A 70 -3.17 1.36 4.46
C MET A 70 -2.80 1.17 2.98
N ALA A 71 -2.88 2.22 2.14
CA ALA A 71 -2.45 2.11 0.74
C ALA A 71 -0.95 1.78 0.62
N LEU A 72 -0.10 2.50 1.36
CA LEU A 72 1.35 2.29 1.35
C LEU A 72 1.76 0.97 1.99
N THR A 73 1.09 0.56 3.06
CA THR A 73 1.27 -0.78 3.64
C THR A 73 0.83 -1.87 2.66
N GLY A 74 -0.21 -1.63 1.86
CA GLY A 74 -0.62 -2.50 0.76
C GLY A 74 0.50 -2.68 -0.29
N VAL A 75 1.17 -1.61 -0.69
CA VAL A 75 2.35 -1.67 -1.59
C VAL A 75 3.49 -2.47 -0.98
N GLU A 76 3.78 -2.25 0.31
CA GLU A 76 4.82 -3.00 1.03
C GLU A 76 4.50 -4.50 1.07
N ALA A 77 3.26 -4.84 1.44
CA ALA A 77 2.78 -6.22 1.47
C ALA A 77 2.80 -6.85 0.07
N PHE A 78 2.35 -6.12 -0.95
CA PHE A 78 2.38 -6.58 -2.34
C PHE A 78 3.81 -6.89 -2.77
N THR A 79 4.74 -5.96 -2.57
CA THR A 79 6.16 -6.14 -2.93
C THR A 79 6.73 -7.39 -2.26
N ASN A 80 6.48 -7.57 -0.96
CA ASN A 80 7.02 -8.71 -0.23
C ASN A 80 6.40 -10.03 -0.69
N VAL A 81 5.08 -10.10 -0.84
CA VAL A 81 4.36 -11.34 -1.15
C VAL A 81 4.50 -11.72 -2.62
N PHE A 82 4.23 -10.80 -3.54
CA PHE A 82 4.27 -11.07 -4.98
C PHE A 82 5.66 -11.55 -5.41
N PHE A 83 6.72 -10.81 -5.06
CA PHE A 83 8.08 -11.20 -5.47
C PHE A 83 8.60 -12.42 -4.72
N THR A 84 8.13 -12.70 -3.50
CA THR A 84 8.43 -13.99 -2.82
C THR A 84 7.81 -15.16 -3.59
N LEU A 85 6.55 -15.05 -4.01
CA LEU A 85 5.89 -16.10 -4.79
C LEU A 85 6.57 -16.25 -6.15
N ARG A 86 6.87 -15.14 -6.82
CA ARG A 86 7.56 -15.14 -8.11
C ARG A 86 8.93 -15.84 -8.02
N ALA A 87 9.73 -15.51 -7.01
CA ALA A 87 11.04 -16.14 -6.79
C ALA A 87 10.92 -17.66 -6.57
N ARG A 88 9.88 -18.12 -5.87
CA ARG A 88 9.61 -19.55 -5.67
C ARG A 88 9.17 -20.24 -6.96
N GLU A 89 8.27 -19.61 -7.71
CA GLU A 89 7.76 -20.13 -8.98
C GLU A 89 8.87 -20.27 -10.03
N THR A 90 9.81 -19.33 -10.07
CA THR A 90 10.92 -19.36 -11.03
C THR A 90 12.19 -20.03 -10.49
N GLY A 91 12.22 -20.41 -9.22
CA GLY A 91 13.44 -20.91 -8.56
C GLY A 91 14.58 -19.89 -8.52
N ASP A 92 14.27 -18.58 -8.47
CA ASP A 92 15.27 -17.51 -8.51
C ASP A 92 15.72 -17.10 -7.09
N ASP A 93 16.78 -17.75 -6.62
CA ASP A 93 17.37 -17.47 -5.31
C ASP A 93 17.90 -16.03 -5.17
N ALA A 94 18.31 -15.40 -6.26
CA ALA A 94 18.76 -14.00 -6.23
C ALA A 94 17.59 -13.04 -6.01
N LEU A 95 16.47 -13.25 -6.70
CA LEU A 95 15.23 -12.50 -6.43
C LEU A 95 14.78 -12.71 -4.99
N LYS A 96 14.81 -13.95 -4.50
CA LYS A 96 14.50 -14.27 -3.11
C LYS A 96 15.39 -13.50 -2.13
N ALA A 97 16.69 -13.43 -2.37
CA ALA A 97 17.63 -12.68 -1.54
C ALA A 97 17.35 -11.16 -1.53
N ILE A 98 16.91 -10.59 -2.66
CA ILE A 98 16.51 -9.18 -2.74
C ILE A 98 15.26 -8.94 -1.88
N VAL A 99 14.25 -9.81 -1.98
CA VAL A 99 12.99 -9.68 -1.22
C VAL A 99 13.22 -9.83 0.29
N ASP A 100 14.04 -10.82 0.69
CA ASP A 100 14.35 -11.11 2.10
C ASP A 100 15.29 -10.08 2.75
N ALA A 101 15.85 -9.15 1.97
CA ALA A 101 16.73 -8.11 2.48
C ALA A 101 16.00 -7.22 3.49
N LYS A 102 16.48 -7.23 4.74
CA LYS A 102 15.94 -6.43 5.86
C LYS A 102 16.47 -5.00 5.92
N LYS A 103 17.48 -4.66 5.11
CA LYS A 103 18.14 -3.35 5.09
C LYS A 103 17.86 -2.65 3.76
N GLY A 104 17.74 -1.33 3.82
CA GLY A 104 17.46 -0.47 2.66
C GLY A 104 16.03 0.05 2.63
N SER A 105 15.76 0.99 1.73
CA SER A 105 14.40 1.49 1.52
C SER A 105 13.55 0.47 0.75
N LEU A 106 12.25 0.44 1.03
CA LEU A 106 11.32 -0.41 0.33
C LEU A 106 11.33 -0.16 -1.19
N LEU A 107 11.45 1.10 -1.61
CA LEU A 107 11.42 1.45 -3.03
C LEU A 107 12.68 0.99 -3.77
N ALA A 108 13.86 1.12 -3.16
CA ALA A 108 15.09 0.57 -3.74
C ALA A 108 15.01 -0.97 -3.84
N ARG A 109 14.34 -1.63 -2.89
CA ARG A 109 14.08 -3.07 -2.96
C ARG A 109 13.09 -3.40 -4.08
N LEU A 110 12.01 -2.64 -4.23
CA LEU A 110 11.03 -2.78 -5.30
C LEU A 110 11.69 -2.63 -6.69
N GLU A 111 12.50 -1.60 -6.90
CA GLU A 111 13.24 -1.37 -8.15
C GLU A 111 14.11 -2.59 -8.49
N ARG A 112 14.91 -3.07 -7.53
CA ARG A 112 15.76 -4.26 -7.72
C ARG A 112 14.94 -5.54 -7.97
N CYS A 113 13.79 -5.69 -7.32
CA CYS A 113 12.88 -6.80 -7.56
C CYS A 113 12.33 -6.77 -9.00
N VAL A 114 11.90 -5.60 -9.47
CA VAL A 114 11.39 -5.39 -10.84
C VAL A 114 12.48 -5.70 -11.86
N GLU A 115 13.65 -5.09 -11.72
CA GLU A 115 14.81 -5.29 -12.61
C GLU A 115 15.23 -6.76 -12.70
N ARG A 116 15.10 -7.51 -11.60
CA ARG A 116 15.45 -8.93 -11.57
C ARG A 116 14.34 -9.81 -12.12
N ALA A 117 13.09 -9.52 -11.79
CA ALA A 117 11.95 -10.39 -12.11
C ALA A 117 11.46 -10.26 -13.55
N PHE A 118 11.73 -9.11 -14.19
CA PHE A 118 11.21 -8.77 -15.51
C PHE A 118 12.34 -8.41 -16.48
N ALA A 119 12.12 -8.69 -17.76
CA ALA A 119 13.10 -8.39 -18.81
C ALA A 119 13.18 -6.88 -19.16
N ALA A 120 12.16 -6.10 -18.78
CA ALA A 120 12.07 -4.67 -19.02
C ALA A 120 11.65 -3.94 -17.74
N SER A 121 12.00 -2.65 -17.67
CA SER A 121 11.48 -1.74 -16.64
C SER A 121 9.96 -1.61 -16.74
N LEU A 122 9.33 -1.20 -15.64
CA LEU A 122 7.91 -0.83 -15.69
C LEU A 122 7.72 0.39 -16.60
N ASP A 123 6.56 0.50 -17.25
CA ASP A 123 6.20 1.73 -17.95
C ASP A 123 6.19 2.90 -16.94
N ASP A 124 6.79 4.03 -17.33
CA ASP A 124 6.94 5.24 -16.50
C ASP A 124 7.57 4.99 -15.12
N GLN A 125 8.45 3.98 -15.01
CA GLN A 125 9.02 3.55 -13.72
C GLN A 125 9.63 4.71 -12.92
N GLU A 126 10.37 5.61 -13.56
CA GLU A 126 11.00 6.73 -12.86
C GLU A 126 9.97 7.65 -12.19
N ALA A 127 8.93 8.06 -12.94
CA ALA A 127 7.87 8.92 -12.42
C ALA A 127 7.07 8.21 -11.31
N LEU A 128 6.73 6.94 -11.52
CA LEU A 128 6.00 6.11 -10.56
C LEU A 128 6.78 5.95 -9.24
N ILE A 129 8.05 5.56 -9.32
CA ILE A 129 8.89 5.39 -8.13
C ILE A 129 9.17 6.74 -7.47
N GLY A 130 9.38 7.80 -8.26
CA GLY A 130 9.52 9.16 -7.77
C GLY A 130 8.35 9.59 -6.91
N ARG A 131 7.12 9.41 -7.40
CA ARG A 131 5.92 9.77 -6.65
C ARG A 131 5.71 8.90 -5.42
N LEU A 132 5.90 7.58 -5.53
CA LEU A 132 5.86 6.70 -4.36
C LEU A 132 6.88 7.11 -3.29
N ARG A 133 8.07 7.59 -3.68
CA ARG A 133 9.10 8.08 -2.75
C ARG A 133 8.61 9.25 -1.93
N GLU A 134 7.93 10.20 -2.55
CA GLU A 134 7.30 11.34 -1.86
C GLU A 134 6.22 10.86 -0.88
N LEU A 135 5.36 9.92 -1.29
CA LEU A 135 4.34 9.36 -0.41
C LEU A 135 4.95 8.63 0.81
N PHE A 136 5.98 7.82 0.61
CA PHE A 136 6.69 7.15 1.71
C PHE A 136 7.43 8.14 2.63
N ALA A 137 7.92 9.26 2.10
CA ALA A 137 8.49 10.33 2.92
C ALA A 137 7.41 11.00 3.79
N MET A 138 6.21 11.23 3.25
CA MET A 138 5.07 11.72 4.03
C MET A 138 4.63 10.73 5.11
N ARG A 139 4.59 9.42 4.80
CA ARG A 139 4.35 8.36 5.82
C ARG A 139 5.30 8.48 7.00
N ALA A 140 6.59 8.71 6.73
CA ALA A 140 7.60 8.85 7.79
C ALA A 140 7.28 10.02 8.74
N GLN A 141 6.72 11.13 8.23
CA GLN A 141 6.32 12.27 9.05
C GLN A 141 5.09 11.96 9.94
N ILE A 142 4.19 11.08 9.49
CA ILE A 142 3.06 10.62 10.30
C ILE A 142 3.53 9.75 11.46
N VAL A 143 4.41 8.79 11.20
CA VAL A 143 4.86 7.80 12.21
C VAL A 143 5.94 8.34 13.15
N HIS A 144 6.65 9.38 12.73
CA HIS A 144 7.68 10.07 13.50
C HIS A 144 7.43 11.58 13.48
N PRO A 145 6.34 12.05 14.11
CA PRO A 145 5.96 13.45 14.08
C PRO A 145 7.05 14.30 14.73
N ARG A 146 7.45 15.37 14.03
CA ARG A 146 8.33 16.39 14.58
C ARG A 146 7.49 17.54 15.10
N TRP A 147 7.82 18.05 16.27
CA TRP A 147 7.22 19.28 16.76
C TRP A 147 7.74 20.44 15.92
N ASP A 148 6.83 21.14 15.24
CA ASP A 148 7.11 22.34 14.46
C ASP A 148 6.42 23.54 15.13
N PRO A 149 7.15 24.37 15.89
CA PRO A 149 6.57 25.46 16.66
C PRO A 149 6.03 26.56 15.73
N ALA A 150 4.84 27.06 16.05
CA ALA A 150 4.18 28.12 15.31
C ALA A 150 3.66 29.21 16.27
N SER A 151 3.45 30.41 15.72
CA SER A 151 2.73 31.49 16.39
C SER A 151 1.73 32.13 15.44
N ALA A 152 0.72 32.77 15.99
CA ALA A 152 -0.32 33.46 15.23
C ALA A 152 -0.50 34.88 15.76
N THR A 153 -0.62 35.84 14.84
CA THR A 153 -0.99 37.22 15.16
C THR A 153 -2.34 37.53 14.56
N ILE A 154 -3.32 37.83 15.41
CA ILE A 154 -4.66 38.22 14.99
C ILE A 154 -4.74 39.74 14.95
N GLY A 155 -5.02 40.29 13.77
CA GLY A 155 -5.14 41.74 13.57
C GLY A 155 -6.40 42.33 14.21
N GLY A 156 -6.29 43.55 14.72
CA GLY A 156 -7.38 44.30 15.36
C GLY A 156 -6.88 45.63 15.93
N PHE A 157 -7.75 46.37 16.62
CA PHE A 157 -7.35 47.63 17.30
C PHE A 157 -6.24 47.43 18.34
N ILE A 158 -6.19 46.24 18.96
CA ILE A 158 -5.06 45.76 19.75
C ILE A 158 -4.69 44.38 19.17
N PRO A 159 -3.51 44.20 18.58
CA PRO A 159 -3.12 42.90 18.02
C PRO A 159 -2.90 41.88 19.14
N LEU A 160 -3.48 40.69 18.96
CA LEU A 160 -3.28 39.54 19.84
C LEU A 160 -2.20 38.64 19.25
N HIS A 161 -1.12 38.41 20.00
CA HIS A 161 -0.08 37.46 19.64
C HIS A 161 -0.21 36.19 20.48
N ILE A 162 -0.20 35.03 19.82
CA ILE A 162 -0.33 33.72 20.46
C ILE A 162 0.92 32.90 20.10
N ASP A 163 1.73 32.62 21.12
CA ASP A 163 2.90 31.76 21.04
C ASP A 163 2.59 30.31 21.44
N GLY A 164 3.49 29.39 21.08
CA GLY A 164 3.44 28.00 21.53
C GLY A 164 2.43 27.12 20.79
N LEU A 165 1.99 27.53 19.59
CA LEU A 165 1.20 26.68 18.71
C LEU A 165 2.10 25.66 18.00
N SER A 166 1.48 24.68 17.34
CA SER A 166 2.19 23.76 16.45
C SER A 166 1.45 23.60 15.13
N MET A 167 2.21 23.52 14.04
CA MET A 167 1.63 23.15 12.75
C MET A 167 1.27 21.67 12.75
N ASN A 168 -0.03 21.38 12.63
CA ASN A 168 -0.49 20.01 12.49
C ASN A 168 -0.42 19.58 11.01
N PHE A 169 0.74 19.05 10.57
CA PHE A 169 0.88 18.50 9.21
C PHE A 169 -0.20 17.46 8.88
N GLN A 170 -0.73 16.76 9.88
CA GLN A 170 -1.74 15.72 9.66
C GLN A 170 -3.08 16.28 9.16
N SER A 171 -3.34 17.59 9.28
CA SER A 171 -4.54 18.18 8.69
C SER A 171 -4.56 18.08 7.16
N SER A 172 -3.41 17.91 6.51
CA SER A 172 -3.35 17.63 5.07
C SER A 172 -4.11 16.37 4.66
N PHE A 173 -4.26 15.38 5.57
CA PHE A 173 -5.02 14.16 5.30
C PHE A 173 -6.53 14.35 5.44
N GLU A 174 -7.03 15.53 5.81
CA GLU A 174 -8.46 15.86 5.74
C GLU A 174 -8.92 16.05 4.28
N ASP A 175 -7.96 16.28 3.36
CA ASP A 175 -8.19 16.37 1.93
C ASP A 175 -8.35 14.97 1.31
N GLU A 176 -9.57 14.69 0.83
CA GLU A 176 -9.90 13.46 0.12
C GLU A 176 -9.04 13.30 -1.15
N ARG A 177 -8.74 14.40 -1.85
CA ARG A 177 -7.97 14.36 -3.09
C ARG A 177 -6.58 13.79 -2.86
N LEU A 178 -5.88 14.26 -1.82
CA LEU A 178 -4.55 13.75 -1.46
C LEU A 178 -4.60 12.23 -1.18
N CYS A 179 -5.57 11.79 -0.38
CA CYS A 179 -5.71 10.39 0.01
C CYS A 179 -6.06 9.49 -1.19
N ARG A 180 -6.97 9.96 -2.05
CA ARG A 180 -7.37 9.28 -3.29
C ARG A 180 -6.21 9.21 -4.28
N GLU A 181 -5.46 10.29 -4.46
CA GLU A 181 -4.30 10.30 -5.36
C GLU A 181 -3.22 9.33 -4.87
N ALA A 182 -2.89 9.33 -3.58
CA ALA A 182 -1.95 8.39 -2.99
C ALA A 182 -2.35 6.93 -3.23
N PHE A 183 -3.65 6.62 -3.07
CA PHE A 183 -4.19 5.29 -3.34
C PHE A 183 -4.09 4.90 -4.82
N LEU A 184 -4.38 5.82 -5.73
CA LEU A 184 -4.30 5.59 -7.18
C LEU A 184 -2.86 5.33 -7.63
N TRP A 185 -1.87 6.05 -7.09
CA TRP A 185 -0.45 5.76 -7.33
C TRP A 185 -0.04 4.37 -6.84
N CYS A 186 -0.56 3.95 -5.68
CA CYS A 186 -0.34 2.60 -5.16
C CYS A 186 -0.97 1.53 -6.07
N LEU A 187 -2.16 1.78 -6.60
CA LEU A 187 -2.80 0.88 -7.58
C LEU A 187 -2.06 0.86 -8.91
N LEU A 188 -1.59 2.01 -9.39
CA LEU A 188 -0.84 2.10 -10.65
C LEU A 188 0.40 1.21 -10.61
N LEU A 189 1.11 1.15 -9.48
CA LEU A 189 2.22 0.22 -9.32
C LEU A 189 1.81 -1.24 -9.55
N VAL A 190 0.70 -1.67 -8.94
CA VAL A 190 0.20 -3.05 -9.11
C VAL A 190 -0.17 -3.33 -10.57
N ILE A 191 -0.80 -2.35 -11.25
CA ILE A 191 -1.15 -2.42 -12.67
C ILE A 191 0.11 -2.57 -13.54
N ARG A 192 1.13 -1.74 -13.31
CA ARG A 192 2.40 -1.79 -14.05
C ARG A 192 3.11 -3.13 -13.85
N VAL A 193 3.13 -3.65 -12.62
CA VAL A 193 3.68 -4.97 -12.31
C VAL A 193 2.89 -6.08 -13.00
N ALA A 194 1.55 -5.99 -13.05
CA ALA A 194 0.71 -6.96 -13.75
C ALA A 194 1.08 -7.05 -15.25
N LYS A 195 1.25 -5.89 -15.89
CA LYS A 195 1.68 -5.80 -17.30
C LYS A 195 3.07 -6.38 -17.52
N ALA A 196 4.04 -5.99 -16.70
CA ALA A 196 5.41 -6.49 -16.78
C ALA A 196 5.49 -8.01 -16.54
N ALA A 197 4.61 -8.54 -15.69
CA ALA A 197 4.47 -9.98 -15.47
C ALA A 197 3.77 -10.73 -16.62
N GLY A 198 3.28 -10.02 -17.64
CA GLY A 198 2.56 -10.59 -18.78
C GLY A 198 1.17 -11.11 -18.42
N ALA A 199 0.51 -10.50 -17.43
CA ALA A 199 -0.85 -10.90 -17.05
C ALA A 199 -1.82 -10.71 -18.23
N GLY A 200 -2.46 -11.80 -18.66
CA GLY A 200 -3.45 -11.75 -19.75
C GLY A 200 -4.71 -10.95 -19.43
N ASP A 201 -5.02 -10.79 -18.15
CA ASP A 201 -6.09 -9.93 -17.64
C ASP A 201 -5.58 -9.13 -16.44
N VAL A 202 -5.24 -7.87 -16.68
CA VAL A 202 -4.75 -6.92 -15.66
C VAL A 202 -5.82 -6.63 -14.61
N ALA A 203 -7.09 -6.57 -14.98
CA ALA A 203 -8.17 -6.29 -14.04
C ALA A 203 -8.37 -7.47 -13.06
N ALA A 204 -8.31 -8.70 -13.56
CA ALA A 204 -8.32 -9.88 -12.70
C ALA A 204 -7.10 -9.95 -11.77
N PHE A 205 -5.91 -9.61 -12.27
CA PHE A 205 -4.69 -9.51 -11.46
C PHE A 205 -4.85 -8.48 -10.33
N CYS A 206 -5.31 -7.28 -10.67
CA CYS A 206 -5.56 -6.23 -9.67
C CYS A 206 -6.60 -6.67 -8.65
N ARG A 207 -7.74 -7.23 -9.08
CA ARG A 207 -8.78 -7.73 -8.16
C ARG A 207 -8.23 -8.79 -7.21
N PHE A 208 -7.41 -9.71 -7.70
CA PHE A 208 -6.79 -10.74 -6.87
C PHE A 208 -5.86 -10.15 -5.80
N TRP A 209 -5.00 -9.19 -6.17
CA TRP A 209 -4.00 -8.64 -5.25
C TRP A 209 -4.54 -7.53 -4.35
N THR A 210 -5.41 -6.66 -4.84
CA THR A 210 -5.84 -5.45 -4.12
C THR A 210 -7.30 -5.54 -3.65
N GLY A 211 -8.05 -6.54 -4.09
CA GLY A 211 -9.47 -6.67 -3.79
C GLY A 211 -10.34 -5.58 -4.43
N GLN A 212 -9.79 -4.76 -5.32
CA GLN A 212 -10.52 -3.68 -6.00
C GLN A 212 -11.17 -4.20 -7.27
N GLU A 213 -12.45 -3.88 -7.44
CA GLU A 213 -13.20 -4.22 -8.65
C GLU A 213 -13.08 -3.10 -9.69
N ASN A 214 -13.24 -3.45 -10.98
CA ASN A 214 -13.28 -2.51 -12.10
C ASN A 214 -12.06 -1.58 -12.20
N VAL A 215 -10.90 -2.02 -11.71
CA VAL A 215 -9.65 -1.27 -11.89
C VAL A 215 -9.18 -1.42 -13.33
N SER A 216 -9.20 -0.29 -14.06
CA SER A 216 -8.53 -0.17 -15.35
C SER A 216 -7.43 0.88 -15.27
N GLU A 217 -6.34 0.62 -15.99
CA GLU A 217 -5.23 1.57 -16.09
C GLU A 217 -5.69 2.94 -16.60
N GLU A 218 -6.50 2.97 -17.66
CA GLU A 218 -7.01 4.21 -18.24
C GLU A 218 -7.78 5.05 -17.21
N ALA A 219 -8.62 4.40 -16.38
CA ALA A 219 -9.37 5.10 -15.34
C ALA A 219 -8.45 5.63 -14.22
N VAL A 220 -7.38 4.90 -13.88
CA VAL A 220 -6.38 5.33 -12.90
C VAL A 220 -5.57 6.51 -13.45
N LEU A 221 -5.03 6.40 -14.67
CA LEU A 221 -4.26 7.46 -15.32
C LEU A 221 -5.09 8.73 -15.50
N ARG A 222 -6.35 8.61 -15.92
CA ARG A 222 -7.26 9.76 -16.06
C ARG A 222 -7.49 10.48 -14.73
N GLN A 223 -7.72 9.74 -13.65
CA GLN A 223 -7.90 10.33 -12.32
C GLN A 223 -6.61 10.95 -11.76
N LEU A 224 -5.45 10.44 -12.17
CA LEU A 224 -4.14 11.02 -11.86
C LEU A 224 -3.77 12.21 -12.76
N GLY A 225 -4.56 12.50 -13.81
CA GLY A 225 -4.24 13.53 -14.79
C GLY A 225 -3.08 13.18 -15.73
N LEU A 226 -2.85 11.89 -15.98
CA LEU A 226 -1.75 11.36 -16.81
C LEU A 226 -2.23 10.79 -18.16
N GLY A 227 -3.42 11.21 -18.62
CA GLY A 227 -4.01 10.76 -19.89
C GLY A 227 -3.37 11.42 -21.11
N ALA A 228 -3.53 10.79 -22.28
CA ALA A 228 -2.88 11.14 -23.55
C ALA A 228 -3.29 12.50 -24.18
N ASP A 229 -3.96 13.40 -23.44
CA ASP A 229 -4.45 14.68 -23.97
C ASP A 229 -3.42 15.83 -23.93
N ASP A 230 -2.21 15.59 -23.43
CA ASP A 230 -1.11 16.58 -23.43
C ASP A 230 -0.06 16.31 -24.53
N ALA A 231 -0.49 15.88 -25.73
CA ALA A 231 0.31 16.11 -26.92
C ALA A 231 0.07 17.56 -27.39
N PRO A 232 1.05 18.47 -27.32
CA PRO A 232 0.89 19.78 -27.95
C PRO A 232 0.70 19.56 -29.45
N GLY A 233 -0.51 19.79 -29.93
CA GLY A 233 -0.81 19.74 -31.35
C GLY A 233 0.01 20.78 -32.10
N GLY A 234 0.79 20.29 -33.07
CA GLY A 234 1.12 20.94 -34.35
C GLY A 234 1.72 22.34 -34.31
#